data_AF-A0A4R9PKS9-F1
#
_entry.id   AF-A0A4R9PKS9-F1
#
_cell.length_a   1.000
_cell.length_b   1.000
_cell.length_c   1.000
_cell.angle_alpha   90.00
_cell.angle_beta   90.00
_cell.angle_gamma   90.00
#
_symmetry.space_group_name_H-M   'P 1'
#
loop_
_entity.id
_entity.type
_entity.pdbx_description
1 polymer ?
#
loop_
_entity_poly.entity_id
_entity_poly.type
_entity_poly.pdbx_seq_one_letter_code
_entity_poly.pdbx_strand_id
1 'polypeptide(L)' 'MSVAGLKRWLPGLRATVIGIPYLWLLLFFAVPFLIVLMISFSLSRVGSPPYTWLLQYADGGFSLKLNLENYLALF' A
#
# COMPACT_ATOMS: atom_id res chain seq x y z
N MET A 1 6.06 16.03 -33.02
CA MET A 1 6.75 15.53 -31.81
C MET A 1 6.63 14.00 -31.82
N SER A 2 7.76 13.30 -31.84
CA SER A 2 7.85 11.89 -32.26
C SER A 2 7.27 10.92 -31.22
N VAL A 3 6.25 10.16 -31.62
CA VAL A 3 5.63 9.06 -30.83
C VAL A 3 6.60 7.89 -30.63
N ALA A 4 7.75 7.89 -31.32
CA ALA A 4 8.72 6.79 -31.32
C ALA A 4 9.44 6.58 -29.97
N GLY A 5 9.54 7.62 -29.12
CA GLY A 5 10.22 7.52 -27.83
C GLY A 5 9.49 6.65 -26.80
N LEU A 6 8.15 6.59 -26.88
CA LEU A 6 7.31 5.85 -25.93
C LEU A 6 7.35 4.34 -26.18
N LYS A 7 7.52 3.92 -27.45
CA LYS A 7 7.56 2.51 -27.84
C LYS A 7 8.78 1.76 -27.28
N ARG A 8 9.84 2.48 -26.89
CA ARG A 8 11.06 1.89 -26.30
C ARG A 8 10.87 1.44 -24.85
N TRP A 9 9.87 1.98 -24.15
CA TRP A 9 9.55 1.67 -22.76
C TRP A 9 8.39 0.69 -22.60
N LEU A 10 7.68 0.38 -23.68
CA LEU A 10 6.60 -0.61 -23.67
C LEU A 10 7.21 -2.02 -23.72
N PRO A 11 7.04 -2.84 -22.67
CA PRO A 11 7.48 -4.22 -22.71
C PRO A 11 6.82 -4.93 -23.90
N GLY A 12 7.61 -5.69 -24.65
CA GLY A 12 7.06 -6.53 -25.71
C GLY A 12 6.07 -7.55 -25.14
N LEU A 13 5.17 -8.08 -25.98
CA LEU A 13 4.10 -9.00 -25.56
C LEU A 13 4.60 -10.15 -24.65
N ARG A 14 5.81 -10.67 -24.93
CA ARG A 14 6.48 -11.70 -24.11
C ARG A 14 6.79 -11.23 -22.69
N ALA A 15 7.30 -10.01 -22.53
CA ALA A 15 7.61 -9.45 -21.22
C ALA A 15 6.35 -9.15 -20.41
N THR A 16 5.26 -8.75 -21.06
CA THR A 16 3.95 -8.58 -20.39
C THR A 16 3.36 -9.91 -19.92
N VAL A 17 3.41 -10.95 -20.75
CA VAL A 17 2.93 -12.31 -20.39
C VAL A 17 3.68 -12.88 -19.20
N ILE A 18 5.00 -12.62 -19.11
CA ILE A 18 5.82 -13.03 -17.95
C ILE A 18 5.57 -12.10 -16.76
N GLY A 19 5.47 -10.80 -16.99
CA GLY A 19 5.34 -9.78 -15.95
C GLY A 19 4.04 -9.86 -15.16
N ILE A 20 2.93 -10.25 -15.80
CA ILE A 20 1.63 -10.35 -15.12
C ILE A 20 1.67 -11.35 -13.93
N PRO A 21 2.12 -12.61 -14.11
CA PRO A 21 2.31 -13.54 -12.99
C PRO A 21 3.21 -13.00 -11.87
N TYR A 22 4.34 -12.37 -12.22
CA TYR A 22 5.25 -11.81 -11.21
C TYR A 22 4.64 -10.62 -10.48
N LEU A 23 3.88 -9.77 -11.16
CA LEU A 23 3.14 -8.68 -10.53
C LEU A 23 2.11 -9.24 -9.55
N TRP A 24 1.41 -10.30 -9.92
CA TRP A 24 0.48 -10.99 -9.04
C TRP A 24 1.20 -11.53 -7.80
N LEU A 25 2.32 -12.25 -7.99
CA LEU A 25 3.14 -12.73 -6.89
C LEU A 25 3.60 -11.59 -5.97
N LEU A 26 4.09 -10.49 -6.54
CA LEU A 26 4.55 -9.33 -5.79
C LEU A 26 3.41 -8.68 -4.99
N LEU A 27 2.23 -8.51 -5.60
CA LEU A 27 1.06 -7.94 -4.93
C LEU A 27 0.63 -8.81 -3.75
N PHE A 28 0.43 -10.10 -3.97
CA PHE A 28 0.01 -11.02 -2.91
C PHE A 28 1.08 -11.23 -1.85
N PHE A 29 2.35 -11.14 -2.22
CA PHE A 29 3.45 -11.11 -1.27
C PHE A 29 3.43 -9.83 -0.44
N ALA A 30 3.23 -8.65 -1.04
CA ALA A 30 3.32 -7.36 -0.37
C ALA A 30 2.09 -7.03 0.50
N VAL A 31 0.89 -7.42 0.08
CA VAL A 31 -0.37 -7.15 0.81
C VAL A 31 -0.30 -7.49 2.31
N PRO A 32 0.13 -8.69 2.75
CA PRO A 32 0.22 -9.01 4.17
C PRO A 32 1.18 -8.08 4.93
N PHE A 33 2.32 -7.71 4.34
CA PHE A 33 3.25 -6.77 4.97
C PHE A 33 2.68 -5.35 5.06
N LEU A 34 1.96 -4.91 4.02
CA LEU A 34 1.26 -3.62 4.04
C LEU A 34 0.19 -3.57 5.12
N ILE A 35 -0.55 -4.66 5.34
CA ILE A 35 -1.53 -4.77 6.42
C ILE A 35 -0.84 -4.65 7.78
N VAL A 36 0.25 -5.38 8.02
CA VAL A 36 1.01 -5.30 9.28
C VAL A 36 1.57 -3.89 9.48
N LEU A 37 2.10 -3.27 8.43
CA LEU A 37 2.59 -1.89 8.47
C LEU A 37 1.47 -0.91 8.83
N MET A 38 0.28 -1.04 8.23
CA MET A 38 -0.87 -0.22 8.59
C MET A 38 -1.26 -0.40 10.06
N ILE A 39 -1.29 -1.64 10.56
CA ILE A 39 -1.60 -1.94 11.95
C ILE A 39 -0.55 -1.32 12.89
N SER A 40 0.73 -1.36 12.53
CA SER A 40 1.82 -0.80 13.35
C SER A 40 1.66 0.70 13.64
N PHE A 41 1.01 1.45 12.74
CA PHE A 41 0.72 2.88 12.92
C PHE A 41 -0.70 3.15 13.43
N SER A 42 -1.52 2.12 13.66
CA SER A 42 -2.90 2.27 14.11
C SER A 42 -3.01 2.34 15.63
N LEU A 43 -4.09 2.93 16.13
CA LEU A 43 -4.49 2.84 17.53
C LEU A 43 -5.32 1.57 17.72
N SER A 44 -5.03 0.80 18.78
CA SER A 44 -5.94 -0.25 19.25
C SER A 44 -7.21 0.40 19.82
N ARG A 45 -8.38 -0.10 19.40
CA ARG A 45 -9.67 0.36 19.93
C ARG A 45 -10.50 -0.82 20.39
N VAL A 46 -11.37 -0.56 21.37
CA VAL A 46 -12.39 -1.53 21.77
C VAL A 46 -13.49 -1.56 20.70
N GLY A 47 -13.74 -2.73 20.13
CA GLY A 47 -14.72 -2.98 19.07
C GLY A 47 -14.12 -3.70 17.86
N SER A 48 -14.98 -4.07 16.89
CA SER A 48 -14.57 -4.66 15.62
C SER A 48 -14.69 -3.61 14.51
N PRO A 49 -13.64 -3.34 13.70
CA PRO A 49 -12.28 -3.88 13.76
C PRO A 49 -11.48 -3.35 14.97
N PRO A 50 -10.51 -4.12 15.51
CA PRO A 50 -9.73 -3.73 16.71
C PRO A 50 -8.67 -2.65 16.45
N TYR A 51 -8.66 -2.03 15.27
CA TYR A 51 -7.69 -1.02 14.83
C TYR A 51 -8.40 0.18 14.20
N THR A 52 -7.80 1.36 14.30
CA THR A 52 -8.31 2.58 13.65
C THR A 52 -7.84 2.71 12.21
N TRP A 53 -8.70 3.26 11.34
CA TRP A 53 -8.31 3.70 10.01
C TRP A 53 -7.33 4.87 10.07
N LEU A 54 -6.21 4.75 9.36
CA LEU A 54 -5.17 5.79 9.29
C LEU A 54 -5.64 7.00 8.47
N LEU A 55 -6.23 6.76 7.30
CA LEU A 55 -6.76 7.78 6.42
C LEU A 55 -8.27 7.85 6.55
N GLN A 56 -8.81 9.01 6.88
CA GLN A 56 -10.24 9.27 7.01
C GLN A 56 -10.60 10.49 6.16
N TYR A 57 -11.70 10.40 5.42
CA TYR A 57 -12.27 11.55 4.73
C TYR A 57 -13.40 12.11 5.58
N ALA A 58 -13.23 13.32 6.09
CA ALA A 58 -14.19 13.99 6.95
C ALA A 58 -14.14 15.51 6.68
N ASP A 59 -15.28 16.18 6.82
CA ASP A 59 -15.40 17.64 6.71
C ASP A 59 -14.80 18.23 5.41
N GLY A 60 -14.90 17.48 4.31
CA GLY A 60 -14.38 17.89 3.00
C GLY A 60 -12.86 17.75 2.83
N GLY A 61 -12.17 17.11 3.77
CA GLY A 61 -10.71 16.91 3.75
C GLY A 61 -10.28 15.48 4.09
N PHE A 62 -9.04 15.15 3.72
CA PHE A 62 -8.38 13.92 4.15
C PHE A 62 -7.58 14.15 5.43
N SER A 63 -7.82 13.34 6.45
CA SER A 63 -7.07 13.32 7.70
C SER A 63 -6.26 12.02 7.79
N LEU A 64 -4.94 12.14 7.94
CA LEU A 64 -4.03 11.02 8.18
C LEU A 64 -3.57 11.03 9.63
N LYS A 65 -3.87 9.97 10.38
CA LYS A 65 -3.48 9.80 11.79
C LYS A 65 -2.54 8.60 11.93
N LEU A 66 -1.34 8.86 12.44
CA LEU A 66 -0.30 7.84 12.67
C LEU A 66 0.03 7.78 14.17
N ASN A 67 0.03 6.59 14.75
CA ASN A 67 0.45 6.34 16.12
C ASN A 67 1.91 5.86 16.13
N LEU A 68 2.80 6.68 16.70
CA LEU A 68 4.22 6.36 16.88
C LEU A 68 4.54 5.81 18.28
N GLU A 69 3.60 5.88 19.24
CA GLU A 69 3.75 5.33 20.59
C GLU A 69 3.99 3.81 20.55
N ASN A 70 3.39 3.13 19.57
CA ASN A 70 3.62 1.70 19.32
C ASN A 70 5.11 1.36 19.11
N TYR A 71 5.90 2.29 18.55
CA TYR A 71 7.34 2.11 18.34
C TYR A 71 8.17 2.51 19.56
N LEU A 72 7.71 3.51 20.32
CA LEU A 72 8.34 3.88 21.58
C LEU A 72 8.21 2.76 22.62
N ALA A 73 7.10 2.04 22.62
CA ALA A 73 6.87 0.89 23.50
C ALA A 73 7.79 -0.32 23.23
N LEU A 74 8.58 -0.30 22.14
CA LEU A 74 9.54 -1.37 21.82
C LEU A 74 10.90 -1.21 22.51
N PHE A 75 11.15 -0.09 23.18
CA PHE A 75 12.41 0.24 23.86
C PHE A 75 12.17 0.48 25.35
#